data_AF-A0A0S8G1X4-F1
#
_entry.id   AF-A0A0S8G1X4-F1
#
_cell.length_a   1.000
_cell.length_b   1.000
_cell.length_c   1.000
_cell.angle_alpha   90.00
_cell.angle_beta   90.00
_cell.angle_gamma   90.00
#
_symmetry.space_group_name_H-M   'P 1'
#
loop_
_entity.id
_entity.type
_entity.pdbx_description
1 polymer ?
#
loop_
_entity_poly.entity_id
_entity_poly.type
_entity_poly.pdbx_seq_one_letter_code
_entity_poly.pdbx_strand_id
1 'polypeptide(L)'
;GHDLPLSMPEVREMVGRELADRVRDLSIHVYKRAADYAGARGIIISDTKFEWGLCDGELTLVDEVLTPDSSRFWPADAYHPGGPQASYDKQYVRDWLDETGWDHEPPSPELPDEVVRKTAEKYLEACRRLTGGK
;
A
#
# COMPACT_ATOMS: atom_id res chain seq x y z
N GLY A 1 8.01 -13.01 -12.07
CA GLY A 1 7.11 -13.85 -11.25
C GLY A 1 6.34 -12.94 -10.32
N HIS A 2 5.07 -13.24 -10.05
CA HIS A 2 4.26 -12.46 -9.11
C HIS A 2 4.28 -13.10 -7.72
N ASP A 3 4.09 -12.29 -6.68
CA ASP A 3 3.90 -12.77 -5.32
C ASP A 3 2.67 -13.68 -5.26
N LEU A 4 2.77 -14.75 -4.47
CA LEU A 4 1.67 -15.68 -4.24
C LEU A 4 1.18 -15.55 -2.80
N PRO A 5 -0.14 -15.51 -2.58
CA PRO A 5 -0.67 -15.49 -1.22
C PRO A 5 -0.32 -16.80 -0.51
N LEU A 6 0.20 -16.69 0.72
CA LEU A 6 0.45 -17.81 1.61
C LEU A 6 -0.47 -17.75 2.83
N SER A 7 -0.93 -18.90 3.26
CA SER A 7 -1.63 -19.06 4.53
C SER A 7 -0.66 -19.01 5.71
N MET A 8 -1.16 -18.62 6.88
CA MET A 8 -0.32 -18.60 8.09
C MET A 8 0.34 -19.96 8.42
N PRO A 9 -0.30 -21.13 8.24
CA PRO A 9 0.37 -22.42 8.36
C PRO A 9 1.61 -22.57 7.45
N GLU A 10 1.50 -22.20 6.17
CA GLU A 10 2.62 -22.26 5.22
C GLU A 10 3.75 -21.31 5.62
N VAL A 11 3.42 -20.10 6.07
CA VAL A 11 4.42 -19.14 6.58
C VAL A 11 5.14 -19.71 7.82
N ARG A 12 4.41 -20.33 8.75
CA ARG A 12 5.00 -20.97 9.95
C ARG A 12 5.91 -22.14 9.60
N GLU A 13 5.58 -22.91 8.56
CA GLU A 13 6.44 -23.97 8.05
C GLU A 13 7.73 -23.40 7.44
N MET A 14 7.60 -22.29 6.71
CA MET A 14 8.72 -21.64 6.03
C MET A 14 9.72 -20.96 6.98
N VAL A 15 9.25 -20.22 7.99
CA VAL A 15 10.13 -19.39 8.85
C VAL A 15 10.11 -19.77 10.34
N GLY A 16 9.34 -20.80 10.70
CA GLY A 16 9.13 -21.21 12.08
C GLY A 16 7.98 -20.45 12.76
N ARG A 17 7.31 -21.13 13.70
CA ARG A 17 6.09 -20.63 14.37
C ARG A 17 6.33 -19.31 15.10
N GLU A 18 7.38 -19.22 15.89
CA GLU A 18 7.65 -18.06 16.75
C GLU A 18 7.89 -16.80 15.92
N LEU A 19 8.74 -16.89 14.89
CA LEU A 19 9.04 -15.76 14.02
C LEU A 19 7.81 -15.34 13.21
N ALA A 20 7.08 -16.30 12.62
CA ALA A 20 5.86 -16.02 11.87
C ALA A 20 4.80 -15.31 12.72
N ASP A 21 4.59 -15.76 13.96
CA ASP A 21 3.62 -15.13 14.87
C ASP A 21 4.08 -13.71 15.28
N ARG A 22 5.38 -13.50 15.54
CA ARG A 22 5.94 -12.16 15.81
C ARG A 22 5.75 -11.20 14.63
N VAL A 23 6.06 -11.64 13.40
CA VAL A 23 5.87 -10.83 12.18
C VAL A 23 4.40 -10.43 12.01
N ARG A 24 3.47 -11.37 12.19
CA ARG A 24 2.02 -11.10 12.13
C ARG A 24 1.63 -10.04 13.16
N ASP A 25 2.00 -10.26 14.42
CA ASP A 25 1.54 -9.41 15.52
C ASP A 25 2.09 -7.99 15.40
N LEU A 26 3.36 -7.83 15.02
CA LEU A 26 3.96 -6.53 14.76
C LEU A 26 3.36 -5.85 13.53
N SER A 27 3.13 -6.58 12.43
CA SER A 27 2.50 -6.02 11.23
C SER A 27 1.12 -5.47 11.53
N ILE A 28 0.28 -6.21 12.26
CA ILE A 28 -1.05 -5.76 12.67
C ILE A 28 -0.96 -4.57 13.64
N HIS A 29 0.01 -4.57 14.56
CA HIS A 29 0.21 -3.45 15.49
C HIS A 29 0.58 -2.15 14.76
N VAL A 30 1.57 -2.21 13.87
CA VAL A 30 2.02 -1.05 13.07
C VAL A 30 0.89 -0.55 12.18
N TYR A 31 0.19 -1.46 11.48
CA TYR A 31 -0.95 -1.11 10.64
C TYR A 31 -2.05 -0.38 11.43
N LYS A 32 -2.48 -0.91 12.58
CA LYS A 32 -3.53 -0.27 13.39
C LYS A 32 -3.14 1.14 13.82
N ARG A 33 -1.91 1.31 14.31
CA ARG A 33 -1.40 2.63 14.71
C ARG A 33 -1.40 3.61 13.54
N ALA A 34 -0.98 3.16 12.36
CA ALA A 34 -0.98 3.98 11.15
C ALA A 34 -2.40 4.33 10.67
N ALA A 35 -3.30 3.34 10.66
CA ALA A 35 -4.69 3.50 10.27
C ALA A 35 -5.42 4.49 11.18
N ASP A 36 -5.23 4.41 12.50
CA ASP A 36 -5.79 5.36 13.46
C ASP A 36 -5.28 6.78 13.21
N TYR A 37 -3.97 6.93 12.98
CA TYR A 37 -3.33 8.21 12.70
C TYR A 37 -3.81 8.85 11.38
N ALA A 38 -3.92 8.05 10.32
CA ALA A 38 -4.39 8.47 9.01
C ALA A 38 -5.90 8.76 9.02
N GLY A 39 -6.69 7.98 9.76
CA GLY A 39 -8.13 8.17 9.92
C GLY A 39 -8.44 9.53 10.54
N ALA A 40 -7.68 9.96 11.54
CA ALA A 40 -7.78 11.31 12.11
C ALA A 40 -7.47 12.45 11.11
N ARG A 41 -6.91 12.12 9.94
CA ARG A 41 -6.57 13.05 8.84
C ARG A 41 -7.41 12.82 7.59
N GLY A 42 -8.52 12.07 7.71
CA GLY A 42 -9.45 11.82 6.62
C GLY A 42 -8.92 10.86 5.55
N ILE A 43 -7.97 9.99 5.91
CA ILE A 43 -7.45 8.94 5.02
C ILE A 43 -7.74 7.57 5.63
N ILE A 44 -8.31 6.68 4.83
CA ILE A 44 -8.41 5.25 5.12
C ILE A 44 -7.22 4.56 4.48
N ILE A 45 -6.48 3.78 5.26
CA ILE A 45 -5.49 2.83 4.73
C ILE A 45 -6.23 1.50 4.56
N SER A 46 -6.51 1.09 3.33
CA SER A 46 -7.23 -0.17 3.06
C SER A 46 -6.36 -1.38 3.38
N ASP A 47 -5.11 -1.31 2.93
CA ASP A 47 -4.11 -2.35 3.08
C ASP A 47 -2.71 -1.75 2.90
N THR A 48 -1.69 -2.51 3.33
CA THR A 48 -0.28 -2.16 3.17
C THR A 48 0.56 -3.44 3.09
N LYS A 49 1.69 -3.37 2.40
CA LYS A 49 2.78 -4.34 2.47
C LYS A 49 3.82 -3.85 3.48
N PHE A 50 4.33 -4.75 4.31
CA PHE A 50 5.54 -4.51 5.11
C PHE A 50 6.58 -5.57 4.77
N GLU A 51 7.86 -5.18 4.81
CA GLU A 51 8.97 -6.12 4.76
C GLU A 51 9.68 -6.15 6.10
N TRP A 52 10.00 -7.36 6.56
CA TRP A 52 10.69 -7.58 7.83
C TRP A 52 11.98 -8.35 7.57
N GLY A 53 13.09 -7.85 8.12
CA GLY A 53 14.39 -8.50 8.09
C GLY A 53 14.87 -8.87 9.49
N LEU A 54 15.87 -9.76 9.56
CA LEU A 54 16.63 -9.98 10.79
C LEU A 54 17.96 -9.23 10.68
N CYS A 55 18.12 -8.19 11.49
CA CYS A 55 19.36 -7.42 11.60
C CYS A 55 20.00 -7.77 12.95
N ASP A 56 21.17 -8.40 12.94
CA ASP A 56 21.85 -8.89 14.15
C ASP A 56 20.98 -9.78 15.05
N GLY A 57 20.07 -10.56 14.43
CA GLY A 57 19.13 -11.44 15.12
C GLY A 57 17.84 -10.75 15.59
N GLU A 58 17.72 -9.44 15.42
CA GLU A 58 16.53 -8.67 15.79
C GLU A 58 15.59 -8.47 14.61
N LEU A 59 14.30 -8.71 14.84
CA LEU A 59 13.25 -8.51 13.85
C LEU A 59 13.04 -7.01 13.61
N THR A 60 13.39 -6.57 12.41
CA THR A 60 13.49 -5.16 12.04
C THR A 60 12.58 -4.88 10.85
N LEU A 61 11.78 -3.81 10.95
CA LEU A 61 10.99 -3.31 9.82
C LEU A 61 11.93 -2.65 8.81
N VAL A 62 11.86 -3.08 7.56
CA VAL A 62 12.72 -2.62 6.46
C VAL A 62 11.86 -2.17 5.28
N ASP A 63 12.52 -1.82 4.17
CA ASP A 63 11.90 -1.26 2.96
C ASP A 63 11.17 0.08 3.22
N GLU A 64 10.41 0.55 2.24
CA GLU A 64 9.45 1.63 2.43
C GLU A 64 8.25 1.19 3.29
N VAL A 65 7.69 2.14 4.03
CA VAL A 65 6.63 1.89 5.00
C VAL A 65 5.52 2.91 4.81
N LEU A 66 4.31 2.44 4.54
CA LEU A 66 3.10 3.28 4.45
C LEU A 66 3.23 4.41 3.42
N THR A 67 3.72 4.05 2.24
CA THR A 67 3.77 4.94 1.06
C THR A 67 2.61 4.62 0.12
N PRO A 68 2.25 5.52 -0.82
CA PRO A 68 1.25 5.20 -1.85
C PRO A 68 1.70 4.10 -2.83
N ASP A 69 2.97 3.67 -2.76
CA ASP A 69 3.48 2.55 -3.55
C ASP A 69 3.22 1.20 -2.87
N SER A 70 3.34 1.18 -1.53
CA SER A 70 3.20 -0.01 -0.68
C SER A 70 1.81 -0.15 -0.04
N SER A 71 0.98 0.90 -0.09
CA SER A 71 -0.33 0.99 0.57
C SER A 71 -1.41 1.54 -0.35
N ARG A 72 -2.65 1.14 -0.09
CA ARG A 72 -3.83 1.76 -0.70
C ARG A 72 -4.43 2.83 0.20
N PHE A 73 -4.50 4.06 -0.29
CA PHE A 73 -5.00 5.22 0.47
C PHE A 73 -6.29 5.76 -0.14
N TRP A 74 -7.37 5.72 0.64
CA TRP A 74 -8.67 6.22 0.23
C TRP A 74 -9.06 7.50 1.00
N PRO A 75 -9.65 8.51 0.34
CA PRO A 75 -10.31 9.62 1.00
C PRO A 75 -11.50 9.11 1.83
N ALA A 76 -11.48 9.36 3.14
CA ALA A 76 -12.53 8.89 4.05
C ALA A 76 -13.91 9.51 3.72
N ASP A 77 -13.94 10.73 3.19
CA ASP A 77 -15.13 11.47 2.79
C ASP A 77 -15.75 10.99 1.47
N ALA A 78 -15.02 10.20 0.67
CA ALA A 78 -15.51 9.62 -0.58
C ALA A 78 -15.72 8.09 -0.52
N TYR A 79 -15.39 7.47 0.61
CA TYR A 79 -15.52 6.03 0.79
C TYR A 79 -16.98 5.57 0.79
N HIS A 80 -17.26 4.52 0.02
CA HIS A 80 -18.58 3.87 0.01
C HIS A 80 -18.43 2.37 -0.29
N PRO A 81 -19.03 1.47 0.52
CA PRO A 81 -18.87 0.03 0.31
C PRO A 81 -19.58 -0.46 -0.94
N GLY A 82 -19.07 -1.55 -1.53
CA GLY A 82 -19.71 -2.25 -2.66
C GLY A 82 -19.31 -1.76 -4.05
N GLY A 83 -18.28 -0.92 -4.16
CA GLY A 83 -17.80 -0.39 -5.44
C GLY A 83 -16.30 -0.03 -5.43
N PRO A 84 -15.79 0.47 -6.57
CA PRO A 84 -14.44 1.01 -6.65
C PRO A 84 -14.30 2.24 -5.74
N GLN A 85 -13.11 2.41 -5.15
CA GLN A 85 -12.82 3.52 -4.25
C GLN A 85 -11.97 4.58 -4.96
N ALA A 86 -12.22 5.84 -4.66
CA ALA A 86 -11.26 6.88 -4.99
C ALA A 86 -9.92 6.59 -4.28
N SER A 87 -8.82 6.93 -4.93
CA SER A 87 -7.50 6.59 -4.45
C SER A 87 -6.50 7.75 -4.61
N TYR A 88 -5.58 7.85 -3.65
CA TYR A 88 -4.41 8.73 -3.70
C TYR A 88 -3.13 8.02 -4.21
N ASP A 89 -3.23 6.77 -4.63
CA ASP A 89 -2.12 5.89 -4.95
C ASP A 89 -2.09 5.50 -6.44
N LYS A 90 -1.28 4.47 -6.77
CA LYS A 90 -1.08 3.93 -8.12
C LYS A 90 -2.38 3.53 -8.83
N GLN A 91 -3.50 3.41 -8.14
CA GLN A 91 -4.77 3.05 -8.77
C GLN A 91 -5.15 4.00 -9.90
N TYR A 92 -4.81 5.29 -9.83
CA TYR A 92 -5.09 6.22 -10.92
C TYR A 92 -4.39 5.86 -12.24
N VAL A 93 -3.12 5.43 -12.19
CA VAL A 93 -2.38 4.97 -13.37
C VAL A 93 -2.91 3.61 -13.85
N ARG A 94 -3.27 2.73 -12.92
CA ARG A 94 -3.86 1.42 -13.25
C ARG A 94 -5.18 1.57 -13.99
N ASP A 95 -6.09 2.37 -13.45
CA ASP A 95 -7.40 2.63 -14.06
C ASP A 95 -7.23 3.22 -15.47
N TRP A 96 -6.28 4.15 -15.65
CA TRP A 96 -5.98 4.72 -16.96
C TRP A 96 -5.43 3.65 -17.94
N LEU A 97 -4.51 2.80 -17.49
CA LEU A 97 -3.97 1.71 -18.32
C LEU A 97 -5.07 0.73 -18.74
N ASP A 98 -5.97 0.38 -17.83
CA ASP A 98 -7.11 -0.51 -18.10
C ASP A 98 -8.05 0.12 -19.15
N GLU A 99 -8.30 1.43 -19.07
CA GLU A 99 -9.10 2.18 -20.05
C GLU A 99 -8.47 2.23 -21.45
N THR A 100 -7.15 2.12 -21.57
CA THR A 100 -6.48 2.06 -22.88
C THR A 100 -6.68 0.73 -23.60
N GLY A 101 -7.16 -0.31 -22.90
CA GLY A 101 -7.28 -1.67 -23.42
C GLY A 101 -5.96 -2.42 -23.48
N TRP A 102 -4.95 -1.99 -22.70
CA TRP A 102 -3.68 -2.71 -22.57
C TRP A 102 -3.90 -4.07 -21.92
N ASP A 103 -3.22 -5.11 -22.43
CA ASP A 103 -3.34 -6.49 -21.97
C ASP A 103 -2.45 -6.83 -20.76
N HIS A 104 -1.82 -5.81 -20.17
CA HIS A 104 -0.82 -5.92 -19.11
C HIS A 104 0.49 -6.62 -19.50
N GLU A 105 0.73 -6.82 -20.80
CA GLU A 105 1.99 -7.38 -21.31
C GLU A 105 2.93 -6.29 -21.84
N PRO A 106 4.25 -6.36 -21.55
CA PRO A 106 5.18 -5.37 -22.06
C PRO A 106 5.25 -5.32 -23.60
N PRO A 107 5.46 -4.13 -24.20
CA PRO A 107 5.59 -2.83 -23.54
C PRO A 107 4.24 -2.20 -23.21
N SER A 108 4.17 -1.51 -22.07
CA SER A 108 3.03 -0.66 -21.72
C SER A 108 2.97 0.58 -22.62
N PRO A 109 1.78 1.18 -22.84
CA PRO A 109 1.66 2.50 -23.43
C PRO A 109 2.48 3.55 -22.66
N GLU A 110 2.98 4.56 -23.36
CA GLU A 110 3.57 5.73 -22.70
C GLU A 110 2.48 6.54 -21.97
N LEU A 111 2.78 6.94 -20.74
CA LEU A 111 1.85 7.73 -19.93
C LEU A 111 1.83 9.19 -20.43
N PRO A 112 0.65 9.76 -20.75
CA PRO A 112 0.53 11.18 -21.07
C PRO A 112 0.96 12.06 -19.88
N ASP A 113 1.52 13.23 -20.17
CA ASP A 113 1.96 14.20 -19.15
C ASP A 113 0.87 14.52 -18.12
N GLU A 114 -0.39 14.55 -18.53
CA GLU A 114 -1.51 14.80 -17.64
C GLU A 114 -1.69 13.68 -16.60
N VAL A 115 -1.53 12.42 -17.02
CA VAL A 115 -1.63 11.25 -16.13
C VAL A 115 -0.48 11.27 -15.14
N VAL A 116 0.74 11.56 -15.60
CA VAL A 116 1.92 11.71 -14.75
C VAL A 116 1.71 12.82 -13.71
N ARG A 117 1.28 14.01 -14.15
CA ARG A 117 1.03 15.16 -13.25
C ARG A 117 -0.05 14.85 -12.21
N LYS A 118 -1.19 14.28 -12.61
CA LYS A 118 -2.28 13.93 -11.69
C LYS A 118 -1.87 12.86 -10.69
N THR A 119 -1.04 11.90 -11.10
CA THR A 119 -0.47 10.90 -10.20
C THR A 119 0.40 11.56 -9.14
N ALA A 120 1.32 12.45 -9.56
CA ALA A 120 2.18 13.19 -8.62
C ALA A 120 1.38 14.07 -7.66
N GLU A 121 0.32 14.73 -8.13
CA GLU A 121 -0.58 15.54 -7.29
C GLU A 121 -1.26 14.71 -6.20
N LYS A 122 -1.74 13.51 -6.52
CA LYS A 122 -2.34 12.59 -5.55
C LYS A 122 -1.36 12.15 -4.46
N TYR A 123 -0.12 11.83 -4.86
CA TYR A 123 0.95 11.46 -3.92
C TYR A 123 1.27 12.60 -2.96
N LEU A 124 1.42 13.82 -3.50
CA LEU A 124 1.67 15.02 -2.71
C LEU A 124 0.50 15.32 -1.78
N GLU A 125 -0.74 15.13 -2.23
CA GLU A 125 -1.92 15.34 -1.38
C GLU A 125 -1.93 14.37 -0.19
N ALA A 126 -1.72 13.07 -0.41
CA ALA A 126 -1.62 12.10 0.67
C ALA A 126 -0.48 12.46 1.64
N CYS A 127 0.70 12.82 1.11
CA CYS A 127 1.85 13.23 1.90
C CYS A 127 1.54 14.45 2.78
N ARG A 128 0.96 15.52 2.20
CA ARG A 128 0.58 16.73 2.95
C ARG A 128 -0.43 16.44 4.05
N ARG A 129 -1.47 15.66 3.75
CA ARG A 129 -2.50 15.28 4.74
C ARG A 129 -1.88 14.49 5.90
N LEU A 130 -1.02 13.51 5.60
CA LEU A 130 -0.40 12.64 6.61
C LEU A 130 0.66 13.36 7.46
N THR A 131 1.49 14.20 6.85
CA THR A 131 2.63 14.84 7.52
C THR A 131 2.31 16.21 8.09
N GLY A 132 1.23 16.86 7.65
CA GLY A 132 0.94 18.27 7.94
C GLY A 132 1.87 19.26 7.22
N GLY A 133 2.73 18.78 6.32
CA GLY A 133 3.62 19.59 5.50
C GLY A 133 2.90 20.33 4.36
N LYS A 134 3.55 21.38 3.83
CA LYS A 134 3.13 22.08 2.60
C LYS A 134 3.55 21.30 1.35
#